data_AF-A0A0U3REE4-F1
#
_entry.id   AF-A0A0U3REE4-F1
#
_cell.length_a   1.000
_cell.length_b   1.000
_cell.length_c   1.000
_cell.angle_alpha   90.00
_cell.angle_beta   90.00
_cell.angle_gamma   90.00
#
_symmetry.space_group_name_H-M   'P 1'
#
loop_
_entity.id
_entity.type
_entity.pdbx_description
1 polymer ?
#
loop_
_entity_poly.entity_id
_entity_poly.type
_entity_poly.pdbx_seq_one_letter_code
_entity_poly.pdbx_strand_id
1 'polypeptide(L)'
;MATGNANGTFTQVSGRLDNFGAHPDAGGWTTAKHPRLLGDVNGDKRADIVGFSSKGVMVATGNANGTFTLVSGRLDNFGADPSAGGWTTEEHPRLLGDVNGDNRADIVGFSSKGVIVATGNANGTFTQVSGRLDNFGAHPDAGGWTTAKHPRLLGDVNGDKRADIVGFSSKGVMVATGNANGTFTLVSGRLDNFGADPSAGGWTTEEHPRLLGDVNGDNRADIVGFSSKGVIVATGNANGTFTQVSGRLDNFGAHPDAGGWTTAKHPRLLGDVNGDKRADIVGFSSKGVMVANGHTDGTFTLRPQRLDNFGADPSAGGWTTEEHPRLLCDVNGDNRADIVGFSSKGVIVATYDTNTTFVVRPGRLDNFGAHPDAGGWTTAAHPRLLAD
;
A
#
# COMPACT_ATOMS: atom_id res chain seq x y z
N MET A 1 -11.58 -15.74 -3.69
CA MET A 1 -11.67 -14.96 -2.45
C MET A 1 -11.48 -15.92 -1.30
N ALA A 2 -10.93 -15.46 -0.18
CA ALA A 2 -10.74 -16.26 1.03
C ALA A 2 -10.86 -15.36 2.26
N THR A 3 -11.29 -15.91 3.39
CA THR A 3 -11.42 -15.20 4.67
C THR A 3 -10.41 -15.72 5.67
N GLY A 4 -9.83 -14.83 6.48
CA GLY A 4 -8.98 -15.19 7.62
C GLY A 4 -9.78 -15.95 8.69
N ASN A 5 -9.10 -16.86 9.38
CA ASN A 5 -9.63 -17.66 10.46
C ASN A 5 -8.87 -17.34 11.75
N ALA A 6 -9.54 -17.40 12.91
CA ALA A 6 -8.93 -17.15 14.22
C ALA A 6 -7.72 -18.05 14.57
N ASN A 7 -7.53 -19.16 13.86
CA ASN A 7 -6.34 -20.01 14.00
C ASN A 7 -5.14 -19.56 13.14
N GLY A 8 -5.23 -18.41 12.48
CA GLY A 8 -4.20 -17.87 11.59
C GLY A 8 -4.08 -18.62 10.27
N THR A 9 -5.21 -18.99 9.66
CA THR A 9 -5.27 -19.64 8.33
C THR A 9 -6.34 -18.98 7.45
N PHE A 10 -6.45 -19.41 6.18
CA PHE A 10 -7.50 -18.93 5.28
C PHE A 10 -8.48 -20.04 4.89
N THR A 11 -9.77 -19.69 4.78
CA THR A 11 -10.81 -20.53 4.18
C THR A 11 -11.24 -19.94 2.83
N GLN A 12 -11.23 -20.75 1.78
CA GLN A 12 -11.75 -20.31 0.48
C GLN A 12 -13.26 -20.14 0.55
N VAL A 13 -13.76 -18.98 0.12
CA VAL A 13 -15.19 -18.70 0.03
C VAL A 13 -15.72 -19.20 -1.32
N SER A 14 -16.84 -19.92 -1.31
CA SER A 14 -17.56 -20.32 -2.52
C SER A 14 -18.31 -19.13 -3.11
N GLY A 15 -18.14 -18.89 -4.41
CA GLY A 15 -18.73 -17.75 -5.11
C GLY A 15 -17.68 -17.07 -5.97
N ARG A 16 -18.01 -16.85 -7.24
CA ARG A 16 -17.09 -16.26 -8.22
C ARG A 16 -17.68 -14.95 -8.70
N LEU A 17 -16.92 -13.87 -8.55
CA LEU A 17 -17.22 -12.59 -9.17
C LEU A 17 -16.42 -12.49 -10.47
N ASP A 18 -17.10 -12.61 -11.61
CA ASP A 18 -16.50 -12.66 -12.95
C ASP A 18 -16.45 -11.29 -13.64
N ASN A 19 -16.07 -10.26 -12.89
CA ASN A 19 -16.12 -8.88 -13.39
C ASN A 19 -14.77 -8.16 -13.32
N PHE A 20 -13.75 -8.77 -12.68
CA PHE A 20 -12.43 -8.18 -12.42
C PHE A 20 -11.26 -9.10 -12.83
N GLY A 21 -11.52 -10.10 -13.68
CA GLY A 21 -10.57 -11.15 -14.07
C GLY A 21 -9.90 -10.87 -15.42
N ALA A 22 -8.76 -11.55 -15.67
CA ALA A 22 -7.97 -11.35 -16.87
C ALA A 22 -8.57 -11.99 -18.15
N HIS A 23 -9.41 -13.01 -17.99
CA HIS A 23 -10.11 -13.62 -19.11
C HIS A 23 -11.12 -12.62 -19.72
N PRO A 24 -11.33 -12.58 -21.05
CA PRO A 24 -12.32 -11.70 -21.68
C PRO A 24 -13.72 -11.82 -21.07
N ASP A 25 -14.18 -13.04 -20.80
CA ASP A 25 -15.49 -13.29 -20.17
C ASP A 25 -15.54 -12.85 -18.70
N ALA A 26 -14.39 -12.59 -18.08
CA ALA A 26 -14.27 -12.06 -16.72
C ALA A 26 -13.93 -10.55 -16.71
N GLY A 27 -14.01 -9.88 -17.87
CA GLY A 27 -13.81 -8.44 -18.04
C GLY A 27 -12.47 -8.02 -18.68
N GLY A 28 -11.54 -8.95 -18.93
CA GLY A 28 -10.29 -8.65 -19.66
C GLY A 28 -9.30 -7.73 -18.92
N TRP A 29 -9.22 -7.85 -17.59
CA TRP A 29 -8.40 -7.00 -16.74
C TRP A 29 -6.91 -7.35 -16.80
N THR A 30 -6.03 -6.36 -16.76
CA THR A 30 -4.57 -6.56 -16.76
C THR A 30 -3.94 -5.60 -15.75
N THR A 31 -2.86 -6.00 -15.08
CA THR A 31 -2.18 -5.09 -14.14
C THR A 31 -1.51 -3.91 -14.85
N ALA A 32 -1.12 -4.09 -16.11
CA ALA A 32 -0.50 -3.04 -16.93
C ALA A 32 -1.46 -1.92 -17.37
N LYS A 33 -2.78 -2.15 -17.37
CA LYS A 33 -3.77 -1.14 -17.81
C LYS A 33 -4.79 -0.80 -16.74
N HIS A 34 -5.14 -1.76 -15.89
CA HIS A 34 -6.31 -1.72 -15.02
C HIS A 34 -5.95 -1.98 -13.56
N PRO A 35 -5.61 -0.93 -12.78
CA PRO A 35 -5.48 -1.04 -11.33
C PRO A 35 -6.74 -1.59 -10.68
N ARG A 36 -6.54 -2.39 -9.64
CA ARG A 36 -7.59 -2.96 -8.78
C ARG A 36 -7.13 -2.74 -7.34
N LEU A 37 -7.99 -2.11 -6.55
CA LEU A 37 -7.72 -1.75 -5.16
C LEU A 37 -8.84 -2.26 -4.27
N LEU A 38 -8.56 -2.32 -2.97
CA LEU A 38 -9.52 -2.62 -1.92
C LEU A 38 -9.69 -1.39 -1.02
N GLY A 39 -10.92 -1.12 -0.59
CA GLY A 39 -11.24 -0.09 0.40
C GLY A 39 -12.73 -0.07 0.69
N ASP A 40 -13.13 0.30 1.91
CA ASP A 40 -14.54 0.50 2.26
C ASP A 40 -15.05 1.79 1.61
N VAL A 41 -15.80 1.71 0.51
CA VAL A 41 -16.27 2.89 -0.23
C VAL A 41 -17.69 3.29 0.15
N ASN A 42 -18.37 2.50 0.97
CA ASN A 42 -19.78 2.69 1.32
C ASN A 42 -20.01 2.96 2.83
N GLY A 43 -18.99 2.79 3.67
CA GLY A 43 -18.98 3.06 5.10
C GLY A 43 -19.46 1.89 5.96
N ASP A 44 -19.50 0.68 5.42
CA ASP A 44 -19.98 -0.52 6.10
C ASP A 44 -18.90 -1.31 6.84
N LYS A 45 -17.67 -0.79 6.82
CA LYS A 45 -16.44 -1.33 7.41
C LYS A 45 -15.97 -2.64 6.81
N ARG A 46 -16.35 -2.93 5.57
CA ARG A 46 -15.81 -4.06 4.79
C ARG A 46 -15.11 -3.52 3.56
N ALA A 47 -14.03 -4.16 3.18
CA ALA A 47 -13.36 -3.82 1.94
C ALA A 47 -14.23 -4.13 0.71
N ASP A 48 -14.38 -3.14 -0.16
CA ASP A 48 -14.98 -3.25 -1.47
C ASP A 48 -13.89 -3.37 -2.54
N ILE A 49 -14.21 -3.97 -3.69
CA ILE A 49 -13.32 -4.00 -4.85
C ILE A 49 -13.57 -2.74 -5.67
N VAL A 50 -12.54 -1.93 -5.88
CA VAL A 50 -12.55 -0.82 -6.83
C VAL A 50 -11.62 -1.14 -7.99
N GLY A 51 -12.19 -1.26 -9.19
CA GLY A 51 -11.45 -1.50 -10.42
C GLY A 51 -11.50 -0.31 -11.36
N PHE A 52 -10.34 0.13 -11.83
CA PHE A 52 -10.19 1.16 -12.84
C PHE A 52 -10.12 0.51 -14.23
N SER A 53 -11.28 0.32 -14.86
CA SER A 53 -11.41 -0.32 -16.17
C SER A 53 -11.00 0.60 -17.32
N SER A 54 -11.05 0.11 -18.56
CA SER A 54 -10.88 0.98 -19.73
C SER A 54 -11.95 2.08 -19.81
N LYS A 55 -13.18 1.81 -19.39
CA LYS A 55 -14.31 2.75 -19.55
C LYS A 55 -14.63 3.58 -18.31
N GLY A 56 -13.91 3.39 -17.21
CA GLY A 56 -14.13 4.12 -15.95
C GLY A 56 -14.07 3.22 -14.72
N VAL A 57 -14.62 3.69 -13.61
CA VAL A 57 -14.56 3.00 -12.31
C VAL A 57 -15.70 2.00 -12.15
N MET A 58 -15.36 0.75 -11.83
CA MET A 58 -16.30 -0.30 -11.43
C MET A 58 -16.10 -0.65 -9.96
N VAL A 59 -17.20 -0.89 -9.24
CA VAL A 59 -17.17 -1.24 -7.82
C VAL A 59 -17.95 -2.53 -7.58
N ALA A 60 -17.44 -3.40 -6.71
CA ALA A 60 -18.24 -4.45 -6.10
C ALA A 60 -18.11 -4.39 -4.58
N THR A 61 -19.23 -4.28 -3.89
CA THR A 61 -19.25 -4.12 -2.43
C THR A 61 -19.10 -5.45 -1.70
N GLY A 62 -18.35 -5.46 -0.60
CA GLY A 62 -18.11 -6.61 0.24
C GLY A 62 -19.32 -6.97 1.10
N ASN A 63 -19.76 -8.21 1.05
CA ASN A 63 -20.85 -8.74 1.87
C ASN A 63 -20.29 -9.41 3.13
N ALA A 64 -21.08 -9.45 4.22
CA ALA A 64 -20.68 -10.05 5.49
C ALA A 64 -20.34 -11.56 5.42
N ASN A 65 -20.79 -12.25 4.37
CA ASN A 65 -20.50 -13.67 4.12
C ASN A 65 -19.23 -13.90 3.27
N GLY A 66 -18.45 -12.85 2.99
CA GLY A 66 -17.23 -12.92 2.17
C GLY A 66 -17.47 -12.97 0.66
N THR A 67 -18.70 -12.77 0.18
CA THR A 67 -19.01 -12.56 -1.24
C THR A 67 -19.02 -11.08 -1.61
N PHE A 68 -19.17 -10.75 -2.90
CA PHE A 68 -19.20 -9.37 -3.38
C PHE A 68 -20.40 -9.13 -4.29
N THR A 69 -20.95 -7.92 -4.25
CA THR A 69 -22.10 -7.50 -5.07
C THR A 69 -21.67 -6.38 -6.00
N LEU A 70 -21.80 -6.58 -7.32
CA LEU A 70 -21.48 -5.53 -8.28
C LEU A 70 -22.44 -4.33 -8.12
N VAL A 71 -21.88 -3.13 -7.98
CA VAL A 71 -22.65 -1.89 -7.90
C VAL A 71 -23.18 -1.53 -9.28
N SER A 72 -24.47 -1.18 -9.35
CA SER A 72 -25.07 -0.67 -10.59
C SER A 72 -24.62 0.76 -10.85
N GLY A 73 -23.93 0.98 -11.97
CA GLY A 73 -23.43 2.30 -12.37
C GLY A 73 -21.92 2.31 -12.56
N ARG A 74 -21.43 3.34 -13.24
CA ARG A 74 -20.01 3.55 -13.51
C ARG A 74 -19.72 5.04 -13.40
N LEU A 75 -18.60 5.39 -12.80
CA LEU A 75 -18.05 6.73 -12.96
C LEU A 75 -17.24 6.75 -14.27
N ASP A 76 -17.68 7.54 -15.24
CA ASP A 76 -17.08 7.66 -16.58
C ASP A 76 -15.81 8.54 -16.57
N ASN A 77 -14.91 8.26 -15.63
CA ASN A 77 -13.60 8.87 -15.50
C ASN A 77 -12.64 7.86 -14.83
N PHE A 78 -11.35 8.20 -14.67
CA PHE A 78 -10.30 7.33 -14.14
C PHE A 78 -10.04 6.06 -14.97
N GLY A 79 -10.62 5.99 -16.17
CA GLY A 79 -10.51 4.88 -17.09
C GLY A 79 -9.45 5.10 -18.15
N ALA A 80 -8.93 4.01 -18.71
CA ALA A 80 -7.81 4.06 -19.64
C ALA A 80 -8.18 4.53 -21.06
N ASP A 81 -9.46 4.47 -21.45
CA ASP A 81 -9.91 4.99 -22.74
C ASP A 81 -10.01 6.53 -22.68
N PRO A 82 -9.72 7.25 -23.78
CA PRO A 82 -9.78 8.71 -23.81
C PRO A 82 -11.14 9.28 -23.39
N SER A 83 -12.24 8.59 -23.70
CA SER A 83 -13.59 8.99 -23.30
C SER A 83 -13.84 8.89 -21.79
N ALA A 84 -13.00 8.16 -21.06
CA ALA A 84 -13.03 8.01 -19.60
C ALA A 84 -11.80 8.66 -18.95
N GLY A 85 -11.16 9.62 -19.64
CA GLY A 85 -10.05 10.42 -19.13
C GLY A 85 -8.66 9.98 -19.55
N GLY A 86 -8.49 8.81 -20.20
CA GLY A 86 -7.21 8.38 -20.77
C GLY A 86 -6.12 8.04 -19.75
N TRP A 87 -6.51 7.44 -18.62
CA TRP A 87 -5.62 7.17 -17.49
C TRP A 87 -4.70 5.97 -17.73
N THR A 88 -3.40 6.13 -17.49
CA THR A 88 -2.37 5.08 -17.66
C THR A 88 -1.75 4.71 -16.31
N THR A 89 -1.29 3.48 -16.14
CA THR A 89 -0.55 3.07 -14.92
C THR A 89 0.86 3.67 -14.88
N GLU A 90 1.44 3.95 -16.04
CA GLU A 90 2.80 4.48 -16.17
C GLU A 90 2.90 5.96 -15.77
N GLU A 91 1.85 6.76 -15.96
CA GLU A 91 1.91 8.20 -15.64
C GLU A 91 0.97 8.61 -14.50
N HIS A 92 -0.16 7.90 -14.36
CA HIS A 92 -1.31 8.37 -13.58
C HIS A 92 -1.69 7.42 -12.43
N PRO A 93 -1.03 7.55 -11.26
CA PRO A 93 -1.45 6.85 -10.05
C PRO A 93 -2.90 7.15 -9.69
N ARG A 94 -3.59 6.11 -9.20
CA ARG A 94 -4.93 6.16 -8.65
C ARG A 94 -4.88 5.44 -7.32
N LEU A 95 -5.28 6.11 -6.25
CA LEU A 95 -5.24 5.61 -4.88
C LEU A 95 -6.63 5.75 -4.25
N LEU A 96 -6.81 5.04 -3.13
CA LEU A 96 -8.00 5.14 -2.28
C LEU A 96 -7.62 5.69 -0.90
N GLY A 97 -8.46 6.57 -0.34
CA GLY A 97 -8.33 7.08 1.01
C GLY A 97 -9.51 8.00 1.36
N ASP A 98 -9.93 8.05 2.61
CA ASP A 98 -10.98 8.97 3.07
C ASP A 98 -10.42 10.39 3.13
N VAL A 99 -10.68 11.23 2.13
CA VAL A 99 -10.07 12.58 2.05
C VAL A 99 -10.96 13.66 2.64
N ASN A 100 -12.20 13.32 3.00
CA ASN A 100 -13.22 14.27 3.45
C ASN A 100 -13.68 14.02 4.90
N GLY A 101 -13.29 12.90 5.51
CA GLY A 101 -13.57 12.51 6.89
C GLY A 101 -14.93 11.85 7.09
N ASP A 102 -15.53 11.31 6.03
CA ASP A 102 -16.84 10.65 6.07
C ASP A 102 -16.76 9.14 6.38
N ASN A 103 -15.54 8.62 6.59
CA ASN A 103 -15.19 7.22 6.83
C ASN A 103 -15.43 6.30 5.62
N ARG A 104 -15.41 6.85 4.40
CA ARG A 104 -15.44 6.08 3.16
C ARG A 104 -14.21 6.40 2.33
N ALA A 105 -13.66 5.38 1.71
CA ALA A 105 -12.55 5.54 0.78
C ALA A 105 -13.00 6.31 -0.47
N ASP A 106 -12.35 7.46 -0.70
CA ASP A 106 -12.50 8.26 -1.91
C ASP A 106 -11.42 7.89 -2.92
N ILE A 107 -11.66 8.18 -4.21
CA ILE A 107 -10.65 8.03 -5.26
C ILE A 107 -9.83 9.31 -5.34
N VAL A 108 -8.51 9.18 -5.25
CA VAL A 108 -7.55 10.24 -5.55
C VAL A 108 -6.76 9.83 -6.80
N GLY A 109 -6.98 10.55 -7.90
CA GLY A 109 -6.26 10.34 -9.15
C GLY A 109 -5.29 11.48 -9.45
N PHE A 110 -4.03 11.12 -9.71
CA PHE A 110 -2.99 12.04 -10.10
C PHE A 110 -2.90 12.10 -11.63
N SER A 111 -3.69 13.00 -12.23
CA SER A 111 -3.75 13.19 -13.70
C SER A 111 -2.55 13.99 -14.22
N SER A 112 -2.42 14.15 -15.54
CA SER A 112 -1.39 15.04 -16.10
C SER A 112 -1.54 16.49 -15.63
N LYS A 113 -2.79 16.96 -15.38
CA LYS A 113 -3.08 18.35 -15.00
C LYS A 113 -3.16 18.58 -13.50
N GLY A 114 -2.92 17.54 -12.69
CA GLY A 114 -2.95 17.61 -11.23
C GLY A 114 -3.93 16.61 -10.61
N VAL A 115 -4.33 16.84 -9.36
CA VAL A 115 -5.11 15.88 -8.56
C VAL A 115 -6.61 16.08 -8.79
N ILE A 116 -7.29 15.00 -9.13
CA ILE A 116 -8.76 14.92 -9.24
C ILE A 116 -9.26 13.93 -8.19
N VAL A 117 -10.38 14.28 -7.53
CA VAL A 117 -10.99 13.46 -6.48
C VAL A 117 -12.40 13.03 -6.91
N ALA A 118 -12.79 11.82 -6.54
CA ALA A 118 -14.19 11.42 -6.54
C ALA A 118 -14.55 10.78 -5.19
N THR A 119 -15.57 11.32 -4.52
CA THR A 119 -15.95 10.90 -3.18
C THR A 119 -16.85 9.68 -3.21
N GLY A 120 -16.63 8.75 -2.26
CA GLY A 120 -17.47 7.57 -2.06
C GLY A 120 -18.88 7.96 -1.63
N ASN A 121 -19.88 7.21 -2.10
CA ASN A 121 -21.27 7.34 -1.69
C ASN A 121 -21.70 6.07 -0.95
N ALA A 122 -22.65 6.18 -0.02
CA ALA A 122 -23.13 5.05 0.80
C ALA A 122 -23.77 3.90 -0.02
N ASN A 123 -24.07 4.12 -1.30
CA ASN A 123 -24.54 3.09 -2.22
C ASN A 123 -23.40 2.42 -3.03
N GLY A 124 -22.14 2.69 -2.71
CA GLY A 124 -20.95 2.17 -3.39
C GLY A 124 -20.61 2.85 -4.71
N THR A 125 -21.30 3.93 -5.10
CA THR A 125 -20.94 4.74 -6.28
C THR A 125 -19.98 5.87 -5.91
N PHE A 126 -19.45 6.57 -6.91
CA PHE A 126 -18.56 7.73 -6.71
C PHE A 126 -19.12 9.00 -7.34
N THR A 127 -18.91 10.14 -6.68
CA THR A 127 -19.23 11.48 -7.19
C THR A 127 -17.96 12.27 -7.41
N GLN A 128 -17.69 12.71 -8.64
CA GLN A 128 -16.48 13.51 -8.91
C GLN A 128 -16.60 14.90 -8.25
N VAL A 129 -15.56 15.28 -7.49
CA VAL A 129 -15.42 16.61 -6.90
C VAL A 129 -15.15 17.63 -8.01
N SER A 130 -15.83 18.78 -7.96
CA SER A 130 -15.61 19.85 -8.94
C SER A 130 -14.24 20.49 -8.76
N GLY A 131 -13.48 20.61 -9.85
CA GLY A 131 -12.15 21.22 -9.85
C GLY A 131 -11.02 20.20 -9.73
N ARG A 132 -9.82 20.71 -9.49
CA ARG A 132 -8.60 19.92 -9.28
C ARG A 132 -7.59 20.72 -8.47
N LEU A 133 -6.65 20.06 -7.84
CA LEU A 133 -5.43 20.71 -7.35
C LEU A 133 -4.40 20.76 -8.48
N ASP A 134 -3.97 21.94 -8.90
CA ASP A 134 -2.97 22.17 -9.96
C ASP A 134 -1.52 21.87 -9.47
N ASN A 135 -1.31 20.66 -8.93
CA ASN A 135 -0.02 20.14 -8.51
C ASN A 135 -0.06 18.60 -8.50
N PHE A 136 1.05 17.93 -8.22
CA PHE A 136 1.20 16.47 -8.21
C PHE A 136 0.87 15.78 -9.55
N GLY A 137 0.80 16.55 -10.64
CA GLY A 137 0.46 16.08 -11.98
C GLY A 137 1.68 15.92 -12.90
N ALA A 138 1.53 15.11 -13.94
CA ALA A 138 2.64 14.76 -14.84
C ALA A 138 3.08 15.91 -15.77
N HIS A 139 2.20 16.84 -16.09
CA HIS A 139 2.53 18.01 -16.89
C HIS A 139 3.42 18.98 -16.08
N PRO A 140 4.41 19.65 -16.70
CA PRO A 140 5.28 20.62 -16.01
C PRO A 140 4.52 21.71 -15.24
N ASP A 141 3.43 22.22 -15.81
CA ASP A 141 2.58 23.25 -15.15
C ASP A 141 1.86 22.72 -13.90
N ALA A 142 1.72 21.40 -13.75
CA ALA A 142 1.20 20.73 -12.55
C ALA A 142 2.32 20.08 -11.71
N GLY A 143 3.56 20.51 -11.91
CA GLY A 143 4.74 20.10 -11.13
C GLY A 143 5.64 19.03 -11.77
N GLY A 144 5.25 18.43 -12.89
CA GLY A 144 6.12 17.49 -13.63
C GLY A 144 6.39 16.16 -12.92
N TRP A 145 5.40 15.64 -12.20
CA TRP A 145 5.51 14.43 -11.39
C TRP A 145 5.51 13.15 -12.24
N THR A 146 6.41 12.21 -11.97
CA THR A 146 6.52 10.96 -12.73
C THR A 146 6.52 9.78 -11.79
N THR A 147 5.92 8.66 -12.18
CA THR A 147 5.92 7.43 -11.35
C THR A 147 7.32 6.87 -11.15
N ALA A 148 8.20 7.04 -12.15
CA ALA A 148 9.58 6.56 -12.10
C ALA A 148 10.45 7.30 -11.08
N LYS A 149 10.16 8.56 -10.73
CA LYS A 149 10.99 9.35 -9.81
C LYS A 149 10.26 9.80 -8.55
N HIS A 150 8.96 10.04 -8.65
CA HIS A 150 8.20 10.80 -7.66
C HIS A 150 7.02 9.98 -7.12
N PRO A 151 7.25 9.15 -6.08
CA PRO A 151 6.19 8.51 -5.34
C PRO A 151 5.19 9.54 -4.79
N ARG A 152 3.91 9.15 -4.78
CA ARG A 152 2.80 9.91 -4.22
C ARG A 152 1.97 8.92 -3.40
N LEU A 153 1.78 9.21 -2.13
CA LEU A 153 1.10 8.36 -1.16
C LEU A 153 -0.02 9.15 -0.48
N LEU A 154 -0.92 8.41 0.18
CA LEU A 154 -1.98 8.96 1.01
C LEU A 154 -1.79 8.53 2.47
N GLY A 155 -2.06 9.43 3.41
CA GLY A 155 -2.10 9.15 4.85
C GLY A 155 -2.47 10.40 5.64
N ASP A 156 -3.13 10.25 6.80
CA ASP A 156 -3.42 11.37 7.70
C ASP A 156 -2.14 11.83 8.39
N VAL A 157 -1.52 12.93 7.95
CA VAL A 157 -0.23 13.38 8.50
C VAL A 157 -0.39 14.44 9.59
N ASN A 158 -1.61 14.94 9.79
CA ASN A 158 -1.88 16.08 10.66
C ASN A 158 -2.80 15.72 11.86
N GLY A 159 -3.41 14.52 11.86
CA GLY A 159 -4.26 13.97 12.91
C GLY A 159 -5.74 14.37 12.79
N ASP A 160 -6.18 14.87 11.64
CA ASP A 160 -7.55 15.31 11.39
C ASP A 160 -8.47 14.19 10.87
N LYS A 161 -7.93 12.98 10.72
CA LYS A 161 -8.56 11.75 10.24
C LYS A 161 -8.90 11.75 8.75
N ARG A 162 -8.39 12.70 7.97
CA ARG A 162 -8.48 12.69 6.51
C ARG A 162 -7.15 12.28 5.93
N ALA A 163 -7.21 11.51 4.84
CA ALA A 163 -6.05 11.17 4.05
C ALA A 163 -5.51 12.43 3.36
N ASP A 164 -4.26 12.77 3.69
CA ASP A 164 -3.50 13.83 3.04
C ASP A 164 -2.62 13.26 1.92
N ILE A 165 -2.22 14.10 0.96
CA ILE A 165 -1.26 13.71 -0.07
C ILE A 165 0.15 13.98 0.45
N VAL A 166 1.00 12.95 0.40
CA VAL A 166 2.45 13.07 0.58
C VAL A 166 3.14 12.75 -0.74
N GLY A 167 3.75 13.77 -1.35
CA GLY A 167 4.51 13.63 -2.60
C GLY A 167 6.00 13.78 -2.38
N PHE A 168 6.77 12.81 -2.86
CA PHE A 168 8.23 12.83 -2.84
C PHE A 168 8.76 13.42 -4.16
N SER A 169 8.93 14.73 -4.20
CA SER A 169 9.42 15.45 -5.39
C SER A 169 10.94 15.32 -5.57
N SER A 170 11.51 15.84 -6.66
CA SER A 170 12.96 16.00 -6.77
C SER A 170 13.58 16.77 -5.59
N LYS A 171 12.90 17.80 -5.09
CA LYS A 171 13.45 18.73 -4.09
C LYS A 171 13.09 18.38 -2.65
N GLY A 172 12.44 17.23 -2.44
CA GLY A 172 12.03 16.74 -1.13
C GLY A 172 10.52 16.53 -1.01
N VAL A 173 10.02 16.46 0.22
CA VAL A 173 8.63 16.12 0.52
C VAL A 173 7.73 17.34 0.41
N MET A 174 6.64 17.20 -0.32
CA MET A 174 5.53 18.16 -0.41
C MET A 174 4.26 17.51 0.12
N VAL A 175 3.44 18.29 0.83
CA VAL A 175 2.18 17.81 1.42
C VAL A 175 1.02 18.67 0.93
N ALA A 176 -0.12 18.04 0.68
CA ALA A 176 -1.40 18.74 0.59
C ALA A 176 -2.44 18.07 1.49
N THR A 177 -3.06 18.85 2.38
CA THR A 177 -4.01 18.31 3.35
C THR A 177 -5.41 18.19 2.79
N GLY A 178 -6.12 17.11 3.14
CA GLY A 178 -7.50 16.86 2.75
C GLY A 178 -8.46 17.85 3.41
N ASN A 179 -9.44 18.33 2.66
CA ASN A 179 -10.50 19.21 3.16
C ASN A 179 -11.83 18.45 3.20
N ALA A 180 -12.71 18.81 4.13
CA ALA A 180 -14.03 18.17 4.30
C ALA A 180 -14.95 18.22 3.07
N ASN A 181 -14.64 19.04 2.06
CA ASN A 181 -15.36 19.09 0.79
C ASN A 181 -14.72 18.20 -0.31
N GLY A 182 -13.74 17.37 0.04
CA GLY A 182 -13.02 16.49 -0.87
C GLY A 182 -11.95 17.17 -1.74
N THR A 183 -11.60 18.44 -1.47
CA THR A 183 -10.46 19.10 -2.14
C THR A 183 -9.18 19.00 -1.28
N PHE A 184 -8.06 19.49 -1.82
CA PHE A 184 -6.77 19.52 -1.12
C PHE A 184 -6.19 20.93 -1.03
N THR A 185 -5.49 21.22 0.06
CA THR A 185 -4.76 22.48 0.29
C THR A 185 -3.27 22.21 0.41
N LEU A 186 -2.43 22.84 -0.42
CA LEU A 186 -0.98 22.71 -0.30
C LEU A 186 -0.48 23.28 1.03
N VAL A 187 0.32 22.49 1.75
CA VAL A 187 1.00 22.94 2.96
C VAL A 187 2.16 23.86 2.57
N SER A 188 2.30 24.98 3.27
CA SER A 188 3.44 25.88 3.09
C SER A 188 4.71 25.26 3.65
N GLY A 189 5.71 25.06 2.81
CA GLY A 189 6.99 24.48 3.19
C GLY A 189 7.22 23.11 2.57
N ARG A 190 8.43 22.60 2.74
CA ARG A 190 8.85 21.28 2.27
C ARG A 190 9.89 20.73 3.24
N LEU A 191 9.99 19.41 3.33
CA LEU A 191 11.13 18.77 3.98
C LEU A 191 12.21 18.52 2.92
N ASP A 192 13.40 19.11 3.09
CA ASP A 192 14.54 19.03 2.15
C ASP A 192 15.28 17.67 2.27
N ASN A 193 14.52 16.58 2.21
CA ASN A 193 15.01 15.20 2.21
C ASN A 193 13.97 14.29 1.52
N PHE A 194 14.28 13.00 1.34
CA PHE A 194 13.44 12.01 0.65
C PHE A 194 13.16 12.30 -0.83
N GLY A 195 13.87 13.28 -1.40
CA GLY A 195 13.71 13.73 -2.78
C GLY A 195 14.74 13.14 -3.73
N ALA A 196 14.42 13.13 -5.02
CA ALA A 196 15.24 12.49 -6.04
C ALA A 196 16.56 13.25 -6.35
N ASP A 197 16.61 14.57 -6.11
CA ASP A 197 17.84 15.32 -6.32
C ASP A 197 18.84 15.03 -5.20
N PRO A 198 20.16 15.01 -5.49
CA PRO A 198 21.20 14.80 -4.47
C PRO A 198 21.14 15.79 -3.30
N SER A 199 20.70 17.03 -3.54
CA SER A 199 20.52 18.05 -2.49
C SER A 199 19.37 17.74 -1.53
N ALA A 200 18.43 16.87 -1.93
CA ALA A 200 17.33 16.37 -1.10
C ALA A 200 17.51 14.88 -0.77
N GLY A 201 18.74 14.38 -0.80
CA GLY A 201 19.12 13.03 -0.38
C GLY A 201 19.28 12.00 -1.50
N GLY A 202 18.91 12.30 -2.75
CA GLY A 202 19.18 11.44 -3.91
C GLY A 202 18.36 10.14 -3.94
N TRP A 203 17.10 10.19 -3.49
CA TRP A 203 16.24 9.02 -3.33
C TRP A 203 15.65 8.54 -4.66
N THR A 204 15.88 7.27 -4.99
CA THR A 204 15.38 6.62 -6.22
C THR A 204 14.25 5.65 -5.91
N THR A 205 13.32 5.44 -6.84
CA THR A 205 12.26 4.43 -6.71
C THR A 205 12.80 3.00 -6.83
N GLU A 206 13.89 2.82 -7.59
CA GLU A 206 14.53 1.53 -7.82
C GLU A 206 15.28 1.00 -6.59
N GLU A 207 15.85 1.85 -5.73
CA GLU A 207 16.63 1.37 -4.58
C GLU A 207 16.03 1.77 -3.23
N HIS A 208 15.31 2.89 -3.18
CA HIS A 208 14.95 3.57 -1.93
C HIS A 208 13.43 3.70 -1.73
N PRO A 209 12.75 2.61 -1.29
CA PRO A 209 11.35 2.67 -0.89
C PRO A 209 11.11 3.72 0.19
N ARG A 210 9.94 4.35 0.11
CA ARG A 210 9.40 5.29 1.10
C ARG A 210 7.98 4.87 1.39
N LEU A 211 7.64 4.73 2.66
CA LEU A 211 6.35 4.29 3.15
C LEU A 211 5.80 5.32 4.14
N LEU A 212 4.49 5.24 4.38
CA LEU A 212 3.80 5.99 5.43
C LEU A 212 3.27 5.03 6.49
N GLY A 213 3.35 5.42 7.75
CA GLY A 213 2.73 4.71 8.88
C GLY A 213 2.97 5.46 10.19
N ASP A 214 2.07 5.35 11.15
CA ASP A 214 2.26 5.92 12.49
C ASP A 214 3.30 5.07 13.25
N VAL A 215 4.55 5.54 13.36
CA VAL A 215 5.64 4.77 13.97
C VAL A 215 5.92 5.17 15.41
N ASN A 216 5.29 6.25 15.88
CA ASN A 216 5.52 6.83 17.21
C ASN A 216 4.28 6.78 18.13
N GLY A 217 3.11 6.40 17.60
CA GLY A 217 1.86 6.21 18.32
C GLY A 217 1.07 7.50 18.53
N ASP A 218 1.32 8.55 17.73
CA ASP A 218 0.63 9.83 17.82
C ASP A 218 -0.62 9.93 16.93
N ASN A 219 -0.96 8.85 16.22
CA ASN A 219 -2.05 8.69 15.25
C ASN A 219 -1.90 9.53 13.98
N ARG A 220 -0.67 9.94 13.63
CA ARG A 220 -0.35 10.57 12.36
C ARG A 220 0.59 9.68 11.57
N ALA A 221 0.43 9.69 10.26
CA ALA A 221 1.31 9.00 9.35
C ALA A 221 2.69 9.69 9.33
N ASP A 222 3.72 8.95 9.70
CA ASP A 222 5.12 9.33 9.59
C ASP A 222 5.72 8.79 8.29
N ILE A 223 6.82 9.39 7.83
CA ILE A 223 7.59 8.88 6.69
C ILE A 223 8.66 7.93 7.19
N VAL A 224 8.68 6.71 6.63
CA VAL A 224 9.79 5.75 6.78
C VAL A 224 10.45 5.57 5.42
N GLY A 225 11.70 6.02 5.30
CA GLY A 225 12.51 5.86 4.10
C GLY A 225 13.65 4.88 4.29
N PHE A 226 13.78 3.94 3.37
CA PHE A 226 14.88 2.97 3.32
C PHE A 226 15.99 3.48 2.41
N SER A 227 16.92 4.24 2.97
CA SER A 227 18.08 4.81 2.25
C SER A 227 19.17 3.77 1.99
N SER A 228 20.23 4.12 1.26
CA SER A 228 21.37 3.21 1.10
C SER A 228 22.04 2.88 2.45
N LYS A 229 22.02 3.82 3.42
CA LYS A 229 22.69 3.67 4.73
C LYS A 229 21.78 3.14 5.83
N GLY A 230 20.53 2.81 5.51
CA GLY A 230 19.54 2.29 6.44
C GLY A 230 18.29 3.13 6.54
N VAL A 231 17.54 3.01 7.64
CA VAL A 231 16.22 3.62 7.79
C VAL A 231 16.32 5.04 8.32
N ILE A 232 15.68 5.98 7.64
CA ILE A 232 15.51 7.37 8.06
C ILE A 232 14.02 7.64 8.25
N VAL A 233 13.66 8.30 9.35
CA VAL A 233 12.27 8.60 9.71
C VAL A 233 12.05 10.11 9.76
N ALA A 234 10.87 10.56 9.35
CA ALA A 234 10.40 11.90 9.64
C ALA A 234 8.96 11.85 10.16
N THR A 235 8.73 12.44 11.33
CA THR A 235 7.43 12.38 12.00
C THR A 235 6.48 13.47 11.52
N GLY A 236 5.20 13.14 11.38
CA GLY A 236 4.14 14.07 11.02
C GLY A 236 3.92 15.13 12.10
N ASN A 237 3.58 16.35 11.68
CA ASN A 237 3.23 17.45 12.56
C ASN A 237 1.77 17.86 12.32
N ALA A 238 1.09 18.39 13.35
CA ALA A 238 -0.33 18.76 13.27
C ALA A 238 -0.65 19.89 12.26
N ASN A 239 0.37 20.57 11.73
CA ASN A 239 0.24 21.55 10.66
C ASN A 239 0.48 20.96 9.26
N GLY A 240 0.62 19.64 9.14
CA GLY A 240 0.88 18.92 7.90
C GLY A 240 2.34 18.95 7.42
N THR A 241 3.29 19.47 8.20
CA THR A 241 4.73 19.36 7.88
C THR A 241 5.35 18.11 8.50
N PHE A 242 6.62 17.84 8.18
CA PHE A 242 7.38 16.72 8.75
C PHE A 242 8.64 17.21 9.47
N THR A 243 9.00 16.52 10.56
CA THR A 243 10.26 16.73 11.30
C THR A 243 11.12 15.48 11.17
N GLN A 244 12.32 15.60 10.61
CA GLN A 244 13.22 14.45 10.52
C GLN A 244 13.72 14.02 11.92
N VAL A 245 13.58 12.73 12.23
CA VAL A 245 14.10 12.12 13.46
C VAL A 245 15.63 12.12 13.42
N SER A 246 16.26 12.44 14.55
CA SER A 246 17.72 12.39 14.65
C SER A 246 18.21 10.95 14.67
N GLY A 247 19.22 10.65 13.85
CA GLY A 247 19.79 9.31 13.74
C GLY A 247 19.18 8.48 12.61
N ARG A 248 19.57 7.21 12.56
CA ARG A 248 19.09 6.21 11.61
C ARG A 248 19.24 4.82 12.20
N LEU A 249 18.44 3.87 11.73
CA LEU A 249 18.72 2.46 11.97
C LEU A 249 19.66 1.96 10.87
N ASP A 250 20.87 1.50 11.24
CA ASP A 250 21.88 0.96 10.32
C ASP A 250 21.53 -0.46 9.83
N ASN A 251 20.33 -0.63 9.26
CA ASN A 251 19.86 -1.85 8.60
C ASN A 251 18.74 -1.50 7.60
N PHE A 252 18.22 -2.48 6.86
CA PHE A 252 17.19 -2.32 5.83
C PHE A 252 17.58 -1.42 4.65
N GLY A 253 18.88 -1.08 4.54
CA GLY A 253 19.43 -0.19 3.52
C GLY A 253 20.13 -0.92 2.38
N ALA A 254 20.26 -0.25 1.24
CA ALA A 254 20.80 -0.84 0.01
C ALA A 254 22.31 -1.14 0.06
N HIS A 255 23.07 -0.40 0.87
CA HIS A 255 24.51 -0.65 1.03
C HIS A 255 24.74 -1.96 1.81
N PRO A 256 25.79 -2.74 1.50
CA PRO A 256 26.10 -3.98 2.23
C PRO A 256 26.23 -3.79 3.75
N ASP A 257 26.84 -2.70 4.20
CA ASP A 257 26.97 -2.38 5.63
C ASP A 257 25.62 -2.10 6.32
N ALA A 258 24.59 -1.75 5.57
CA ALA A 258 23.21 -1.58 6.04
C ALA A 258 22.32 -2.79 5.67
N GLY A 259 22.93 -3.93 5.34
CA GLY A 259 22.25 -5.20 5.09
C GLY A 259 22.04 -5.56 3.61
N GLY A 260 22.36 -4.67 2.65
CA GLY A 260 22.32 -5.00 1.21
C GLY A 260 20.90 -5.22 0.64
N TRP A 261 19.92 -4.44 1.10
CA TRP A 261 18.51 -4.60 0.76
C TRP A 261 18.19 -4.05 -0.64
N THR A 262 17.55 -4.83 -1.50
CA THR A 262 17.17 -4.39 -2.86
C THR A 262 15.66 -4.50 -3.03
N THR A 263 15.05 -3.60 -3.82
CA THR A 263 13.61 -3.66 -4.12
C THR A 263 13.24 -4.90 -4.92
N ALA A 264 14.15 -5.37 -5.79
CA ALA A 264 13.95 -6.56 -6.60
C ALA A 264 13.87 -7.86 -5.80
N LYS A 265 14.46 -7.94 -4.60
CA LYS A 265 14.49 -9.19 -3.81
C LYS A 265 13.82 -9.07 -2.44
N HIS A 266 13.90 -7.89 -1.83
CA HIS A 266 13.64 -7.70 -0.41
C HIS A 266 12.52 -6.69 -0.15
N PRO A 267 11.24 -7.14 -0.19
CA PRO A 267 10.12 -6.33 0.29
C PRO A 267 10.35 -5.84 1.72
N ARG A 268 9.91 -4.61 1.97
CA ARG A 268 9.90 -3.95 3.28
C ARG A 268 8.53 -3.35 3.45
N LEU A 269 7.87 -3.67 4.55
CA LEU A 269 6.50 -3.27 4.87
C LEU A 269 6.46 -2.66 6.28
N LEU A 270 5.37 -1.95 6.56
CA LEU A 270 5.05 -1.40 7.87
C LEU A 270 3.77 -2.05 8.40
N GLY A 271 3.73 -2.36 9.69
CA GLY A 271 2.53 -2.84 10.38
C GLY A 271 2.80 -3.05 11.87
N ASP A 272 1.80 -2.82 12.73
CA ASP A 272 1.93 -3.11 14.16
C ASP A 272 1.91 -4.63 14.36
N VAL A 273 3.09 -5.23 14.56
CA VAL A 273 3.18 -6.69 14.75
C VAL A 273 3.16 -7.06 16.22
N ASN A 274 3.36 -6.11 17.13
CA ASN A 274 3.58 -6.40 18.55
C ASN A 274 2.39 -5.98 19.44
N GLY A 275 1.43 -5.23 18.90
CA GLY A 275 0.21 -4.75 19.56
C GLY A 275 0.40 -3.46 20.35
N ASP A 276 1.47 -2.69 20.10
CA ASP A 276 1.72 -1.41 20.76
C ASP A 276 1.10 -0.20 20.04
N LYS A 277 0.37 -0.45 18.94
CA LYS A 277 -0.29 0.50 18.05
C LYS A 277 0.67 1.39 17.26
N ARG A 278 1.94 1.02 17.19
CA ARG A 278 2.93 1.65 16.32
C ARG A 278 3.27 0.72 15.18
N ALA A 279 3.43 1.27 14.00
CA ALA A 279 3.90 0.52 12.85
C ALA A 279 5.36 0.10 13.04
N ASP A 280 5.58 -1.22 13.05
CA ASP A 280 6.91 -1.82 13.04
C ASP A 280 7.39 -2.04 11.61
N ILE A 281 8.71 -2.12 11.41
CA ILE A 281 9.28 -2.50 10.10
C ILE A 281 9.34 -4.02 10.01
N VAL A 282 8.74 -4.57 8.96
CA VAL A 282 8.87 -5.99 8.59
C VAL A 282 9.61 -6.09 7.26
N GLY A 283 10.83 -6.63 7.29
CA GLY A 283 11.65 -6.82 6.10
C GLY A 283 11.85 -8.29 5.76
N PHE A 284 11.64 -8.63 4.49
CA PHE A 284 11.86 -9.97 3.93
C PHE A 284 13.25 -10.03 3.29
N SER A 285 14.26 -10.39 4.09
CA SER A 285 15.66 -10.49 3.63
C SER A 285 15.92 -11.78 2.84
N SER A 286 17.13 -11.96 2.31
CA SER A 286 17.55 -13.26 1.77
C SER A 286 17.37 -14.41 2.75
N LYS A 287 17.67 -14.19 4.04
CA LYS A 287 17.72 -15.25 5.07
C LYS A 287 16.41 -15.42 5.83
N GLY A 288 15.38 -14.67 5.47
CA GLY A 288 14.06 -14.72 6.10
C GLY A 288 13.59 -13.37 6.62
N VAL A 289 12.61 -13.39 7.51
CA VAL A 289 11.94 -12.18 8.02
C VAL A 289 12.72 -11.57 9.19
N MET A 290 12.93 -10.26 9.11
CA MET A 290 13.50 -9.42 10.16
C MET A 290 12.47 -8.36 10.58
N VAL A 291 12.42 -8.06 11.87
CA VAL A 291 11.53 -7.03 12.43
C VAL A 291 12.35 -5.97 13.16
N ALA A 292 11.99 -4.70 13.00
CA ALA A 292 12.44 -3.64 13.88
C ALA A 292 11.24 -2.93 14.50
N ASN A 293 11.23 -2.84 15.83
CA ASN A 293 10.12 -2.28 16.56
C ASN A 293 10.21 -0.75 16.62
N GLY A 294 9.09 -0.06 16.38
CA GLY A 294 8.98 1.40 16.45
C GLY A 294 8.88 1.90 17.90
N HIS A 295 9.48 3.07 18.17
CA HIS A 295 9.47 3.73 19.47
C HIS A 295 8.72 5.06 19.43
N THR A 296 8.28 5.53 20.59
CA THR A 296 7.54 6.80 20.72
C THR A 296 8.31 8.05 20.30
N ASP A 297 9.63 7.95 20.11
CA ASP A 297 10.48 9.02 19.58
C ASP A 297 10.69 8.92 18.05
N GLY A 298 10.02 7.97 17.39
CA GLY A 298 10.13 7.69 15.96
C GLY A 298 11.38 6.89 15.57
N THR A 299 12.21 6.46 16.53
CA THR A 299 13.33 5.56 16.25
C THR A 299 12.89 4.10 16.17
N PHE A 300 13.77 3.22 15.67
CA PHE A 300 13.52 1.80 15.55
C PHE A 300 14.62 0.97 16.22
N THR A 301 14.25 -0.16 16.82
CA THR A 301 15.22 -1.16 17.31
C THR A 301 15.05 -2.49 16.60
N LEU A 302 16.12 -2.95 15.95
CA LEU A 302 16.15 -4.26 15.31
C LEU A 302 16.02 -5.37 16.35
N ARG A 303 15.12 -6.32 16.07
CA ARG A 303 14.95 -7.51 16.89
C ARG A 303 16.07 -8.52 16.62
N PRO A 304 16.56 -9.22 17.65
CA PRO A 304 17.62 -10.22 17.48
C PRO A 304 17.11 -11.51 16.81
N GLN A 305 15.82 -11.81 16.93
CA GLN A 305 15.22 -13.01 16.36
C GLN A 305 14.75 -12.77 14.93
N ARG A 306 14.89 -13.79 14.09
CA ARG A 306 14.39 -13.83 12.72
C ARG A 306 13.50 -15.05 12.53
N LEU A 307 12.62 -14.99 11.54
CA LEU A 307 11.94 -16.18 11.03
C LEU A 307 12.68 -16.68 9.79
N ASP A 308 13.19 -17.91 9.82
CA ASP A 308 13.92 -18.57 8.73
C ASP A 308 12.95 -19.09 7.63
N ASN A 309 12.09 -18.21 7.12
CA ASN A 309 11.16 -18.44 6.01
C ASN A 309 10.80 -17.09 5.35
N PHE A 310 10.05 -17.09 4.26
CA PHE A 310 9.69 -15.90 3.46
C PHE A 310 10.87 -15.13 2.85
N GLY A 311 12.07 -15.71 2.90
CA GLY A 311 13.31 -15.12 2.41
C GLY A 311 13.68 -15.59 1.01
N ALA A 312 14.55 -14.82 0.34
CA ALA A 312 14.93 -15.08 -1.04
C ALA A 312 15.86 -16.29 -1.22
N ASP A 313 16.63 -16.67 -0.19
CA ASP A 313 17.50 -17.84 -0.26
C ASP A 313 16.67 -19.14 -0.20
N PRO A 314 17.08 -20.21 -0.90
CA PRO A 314 16.38 -21.50 -0.85
C PRO A 314 16.22 -22.06 0.57
N SER A 315 17.20 -21.82 1.45
CA SER A 315 17.14 -22.22 2.86
C SER A 315 16.09 -21.46 3.68
N ALA A 316 15.64 -20.30 3.20
CA ALA A 316 14.57 -19.48 3.78
C ALA A 316 13.29 -19.50 2.92
N GLY A 317 13.14 -20.53 2.07
CA GLY A 317 11.94 -20.78 1.28
C GLY A 317 12.00 -20.32 -0.19
N GLY A 318 13.03 -19.60 -0.63
CA GLY A 318 13.24 -19.26 -2.04
C GLY A 318 12.24 -18.26 -2.62
N TRP A 319 11.78 -17.30 -1.82
CA TRP A 319 10.72 -16.36 -2.17
C TRP A 319 11.20 -15.27 -3.12
N THR A 320 10.47 -15.06 -4.23
CA THR A 320 10.76 -14.03 -5.23
C THR A 320 9.70 -12.93 -5.21
N THR A 321 10.05 -11.71 -5.59
CA THR A 321 9.08 -10.60 -5.73
C THR A 321 8.18 -10.77 -6.96
N GLU A 322 8.69 -11.43 -8.00
CA GLU A 322 7.99 -11.64 -9.27
C GLU A 322 6.86 -12.66 -9.17
N GLU A 323 6.99 -13.70 -8.34
CA GLU A 323 5.98 -14.77 -8.25
C GLU A 323 5.25 -14.79 -6.90
N HIS A 324 5.93 -14.37 -5.83
CA HIS A 324 5.53 -14.61 -4.44
C HIS A 324 5.29 -13.33 -3.63
N PRO A 325 4.13 -12.65 -3.83
CA PRO A 325 3.68 -11.58 -2.96
C PRO A 325 3.70 -11.98 -1.50
N ARG A 326 4.14 -11.04 -0.67
CA ARG A 326 4.16 -11.11 0.79
C ARG A 326 3.55 -9.81 1.28
N LEU A 327 2.54 -9.93 2.11
CA LEU A 327 1.71 -8.84 2.59
C LEU A 327 1.53 -8.96 4.11
N LEU A 328 1.06 -7.88 4.72
CA LEU A 328 0.68 -7.83 6.13
C LEU A 328 -0.83 -7.58 6.25
N CYS A 329 -1.51 -8.30 7.14
CA CYS A 329 -2.87 -8.03 7.59
C CYS A 329 -3.13 -8.81 8.89
N ASP A 330 -4.12 -8.40 9.70
CA ASP A 330 -4.52 -9.20 10.86
C ASP A 330 -5.45 -10.32 10.40
N VAL A 331 -4.95 -11.56 10.35
CA VAL A 331 -5.77 -12.69 9.88
C VAL A 331 -6.56 -13.36 10.99
N ASN A 332 -6.28 -13.03 12.25
CA ASN A 332 -6.74 -13.80 13.40
C ASN A 332 -7.56 -12.96 14.41
N GLY A 333 -7.61 -11.64 14.23
CA GLY A 333 -8.40 -10.70 15.03
C GLY A 333 -7.71 -10.28 16.34
N ASP A 334 -6.40 -10.46 16.48
CA ASP A 334 -5.65 -10.03 17.68
C ASP A 334 -5.16 -8.58 17.60
N ASN A 335 -5.53 -7.84 16.54
CA ASN A 335 -5.10 -6.49 16.21
C ASN A 335 -3.60 -6.37 15.97
N ARG A 336 -2.96 -7.45 15.50
CA ARG A 336 -1.56 -7.45 15.07
C ARG A 336 -1.44 -7.87 13.63
N ALA A 337 -0.53 -7.22 12.93
CA ALA A 337 -0.19 -7.57 11.57
C ALA A 337 0.49 -8.95 11.52
N ASP A 338 -0.15 -9.88 10.80
CA ASP A 338 0.39 -11.19 10.44
C ASP A 338 1.01 -11.16 9.05
N ILE A 339 1.93 -12.08 8.77
CA ILE A 339 2.49 -12.26 7.42
C ILE A 339 1.60 -13.21 6.63
N VAL A 340 1.19 -12.77 5.45
CA VAL A 340 0.52 -13.60 4.46
C VAL A 340 1.41 -13.69 3.21
N GLY A 341 1.89 -14.89 2.92
CA GLY A 341 2.72 -15.17 1.75
C GLY A 341 2.02 -16.07 0.75
N PHE A 342 1.95 -15.60 -0.50
CA PHE A 342 1.45 -16.37 -1.65
C PHE A 342 2.61 -17.16 -2.27
N SER A 343 2.86 -18.37 -1.74
CA SER A 343 3.94 -19.25 -2.20
C SER A 343 3.61 -19.93 -3.54
N SER A 344 4.55 -20.67 -4.13
CA SER A 344 4.24 -21.48 -5.32
C SER A 344 3.15 -22.52 -5.04
N LYS A 345 3.02 -22.99 -3.80
CA LYS A 345 2.10 -24.08 -3.44
C LYS A 345 0.79 -23.60 -2.81
N GLY A 346 0.58 -22.29 -2.71
CA GLY A 346 -0.62 -21.70 -2.10
C GLY A 346 -0.29 -20.68 -1.00
N VAL A 347 -1.28 -20.31 -0.19
CA VAL A 347 -1.15 -19.25 0.82
C VAL A 347 -0.68 -19.81 2.15
N ILE A 348 0.42 -19.26 2.67
CA ILE A 348 1.02 -19.59 3.98
C ILE A 348 0.92 -18.35 4.86
N VAL A 349 0.58 -18.56 6.13
CA VAL A 349 0.49 -17.49 7.13
C VAL A 349 1.57 -17.70 8.19
N ALA A 350 2.19 -16.61 8.64
CA ALA A 350 2.93 -16.60 9.89
C ALA A 350 2.39 -15.49 10.79
N THR A 351 1.99 -15.86 12.00
CA THR A 351 1.48 -14.89 12.96
C THR A 351 2.56 -14.50 13.96
N TYR A 352 2.41 -13.34 14.56
CA TYR A 352 3.37 -12.88 15.53
C TYR A 352 3.16 -13.51 16.92
N ASP A 353 4.17 -14.20 17.46
CA ASP A 353 4.16 -14.67 18.85
C ASP A 353 4.83 -13.62 19.75
N THR A 354 4.09 -13.15 20.76
CA THR A 354 4.41 -12.00 21.61
C THR A 354 5.79 -12.02 22.25
N ASN A 355 6.42 -13.20 22.37
CA ASN A 355 7.64 -13.38 23.14
C ASN A 355 8.89 -13.70 22.30
N THR A 356 8.78 -13.87 20.97
CA THR A 356 9.95 -14.28 20.16
C THR A 356 9.99 -13.63 18.78
N THR A 357 9.19 -14.13 17.83
CA THR A 357 9.24 -13.83 16.39
C THR A 357 7.94 -14.30 15.72
N PHE A 358 7.83 -14.11 14.40
CA PHE A 358 6.79 -14.74 13.62
C PHE A 358 6.90 -16.27 13.64
N VAL A 359 5.76 -16.94 13.76
CA VAL A 359 5.66 -18.41 13.70
C VAL A 359 4.76 -18.80 12.55
N VAL A 360 5.27 -19.63 11.64
CA VAL A 360 4.48 -20.18 10.53
C VAL A 360 3.36 -21.04 11.11
N ARG A 361 2.11 -20.71 10.79
CA ARG A 361 0.96 -21.46 11.28
C ARG A 361 0.85 -22.80 10.56
N PRO A 362 0.45 -23.87 11.26
CA PRO A 362 0.10 -25.13 10.61
C PRO A 362 -1.09 -24.93 9.67
N GLY A 363 -0.98 -25.44 8.44
CA GLY A 363 -2.02 -25.32 7.43
C GLY A 363 -1.62 -24.38 6.29
N ARG A 364 -2.22 -24.63 5.13
CA ARG A 364 -2.02 -23.86 3.90
C ARG A 364 -3.33 -23.86 3.15
N LEU A 365 -3.66 -22.74 2.52
CA LEU A 365 -4.70 -22.74 1.51
C LEU A 365 -4.08 -23.19 0.17
N ASP A 366 -4.49 -24.34 -0.34
CA ASP A 366 -3.95 -24.98 -1.56
C ASP A 366 -4.46 -24.34 -2.86
N ASN A 367 -4.50 -23.01 -2.88
CA ASN A 367 -4.90 -22.19 -4.02
C ASN A 367 -4.19 -20.83 -3.92
N PHE A 368 -4.34 -19.97 -4.93
CA PHE A 368 -3.70 -18.65 -5.03
C PHE A 368 -2.16 -18.70 -5.11
N GLY A 369 -1.60 -19.88 -5.40
CA GLY A 369 -0.18 -20.11 -5.56
C GLY A 369 0.28 -20.09 -7.02
N ALA A 370 1.58 -19.88 -7.24
CA ALA A 370 2.15 -19.75 -8.58
C ALA A 370 2.20 -21.07 -9.37
N HIS A 371 2.27 -22.22 -8.70
CA HIS A 371 2.27 -23.52 -9.37
C HIS A 371 0.88 -23.85 -9.94
N PRO A 372 0.77 -24.51 -11.11
CA PRO A 372 -0.53 -24.89 -11.70
C PRO A 372 -1.44 -25.67 -10.75
N ASP A 373 -0.88 -26.60 -9.96
CA ASP A 373 -1.64 -27.38 -8.97
C ASP A 373 -2.17 -26.54 -7.79
N ALA A 374 -1.64 -25.33 -7.60
CA ALA A 374 -2.11 -24.35 -6.62
C ALA A 374 -2.83 -23.16 -7.28
N GLY A 375 -3.30 -23.34 -8.53
CA GLY A 375 -4.10 -22.37 -9.27
C GLY A 375 -3.35 -21.56 -10.33
N GLY A 376 -2.01 -21.65 -10.41
CA GLY A 376 -1.23 -21.03 -11.49
C GLY A 376 -1.22 -19.49 -11.48
N TRP A 377 -1.23 -18.88 -10.30
CA TRP A 377 -1.37 -17.43 -10.12
C TRP A 377 -0.08 -16.67 -10.40
N THR A 378 -0.09 -15.81 -11.41
CA THR A 378 1.00 -14.88 -11.75
C THR A 378 0.72 -13.46 -11.24
N THR A 379 1.76 -12.70 -10.90
CA THR A 379 1.64 -11.27 -10.52
C THR A 379 1.10 -10.40 -11.66
N ALA A 380 1.41 -10.74 -12.92
CA ALA A 380 0.99 -9.97 -14.09
C ALA A 380 -0.51 -10.07 -14.40
N ALA A 381 -1.13 -11.24 -14.21
CA ALA A 381 -2.55 -11.42 -14.50
C ALA A 381 -3.42 -11.36 -13.24
N HIS A 382 -2.86 -11.74 -12.09
CA HIS A 382 -3.61 -12.00 -10.87
C HIS A 382 -3.03 -11.21 -9.68
N PRO A 383 -3.42 -9.93 -9.51
CA PRO A 383 -3.09 -9.20 -8.31
C PRO A 383 -3.68 -9.93 -7.09
N ARG A 384 -2.89 -9.98 -6.03
CA ARG A 384 -3.26 -10.58 -4.74
C ARG A 384 -3.28 -9.46 -3.72
N LEU A 385 -4.46 -9.22 -3.16
CA LEU A 385 -4.76 -8.09 -2.27
C LEU A 385 -5.34 -8.64 -0.97
N LEU A 386 -5.11 -7.93 0.13
CA LEU A 386 -5.65 -8.21 1.45
C LEU A 386 -6.29 -6.94 2.00
N ALA A 387 -7.29 -7.12 2.86
CA ALA A 387 -7.91 -6.07 3.65
C ALA A 387 -8.53 -6.72 4.89
N ASP A 388 -8.63 -5.95 5.97
CA ASP A 388 -9.22 -6.34 7.25
C ASP A 388 -10.73 -6.11 7.29
#